data_AF-A0A2E9LYK9-F1
#
_entry.id   AF-A0A2E9LYK9-F1
#
_cell.length_a   1.000
_cell.length_b   1.000
_cell.length_c   1.000
_cell.angle_alpha   90.00
_cell.angle_beta   90.00
_cell.angle_gamma   90.00
#
_symmetry.space_group_name_H-M   'P 1'
#
loop_
_entity.id
_entity.type
_entity.pdbx_description
1 polymer ?
#
loop_
_entity_poly.entity_id
_entity_poly.type
_entity_poly.pdbx_seq_one_letter_code
_entity_poly.pdbx_strand_id
1 'polypeptide(L)'
;MKVVSRPEVKGPTGNCKACGSVTRSHILEKATYEEYEIVTSEEYEEYVDDFEEETGEEEIELRYRLLDRPTVMCHRCWVPFREAQCTHLEEHLEEWLEAPLEHTPKIKVFLARWKYHCFDEIADKGKDNVRSLRTAIKEAMLNVE
;
A
#
# COMPACT_ATOMS: atom_id res chain seq x y z
N MET A 1 13.81 16.47 7.03
CA MET A 1 12.53 16.16 6.34
C MET A 1 12.42 14.67 6.18
N LYS A 2 11.28 14.08 6.59
CA LYS A 2 11.09 12.64 6.70
C LYS A 2 9.82 12.26 5.94
N VAL A 3 9.90 11.25 5.07
CA VAL A 3 8.72 10.71 4.39
C VAL A 3 8.04 9.69 5.30
N VAL A 4 6.76 9.90 5.60
CA VAL A 4 5.96 9.08 6.53
C VAL A 4 4.63 8.67 5.90
N SER A 5 4.09 7.54 6.33
CA SER A 5 2.70 7.16 6.06
C SER A 5 1.83 7.49 7.28
N ARG A 6 0.63 8.03 7.06
CA ARG A 6 -0.30 8.41 8.13
C ARG A 6 -1.56 7.53 8.16
N PRO A 7 -1.51 6.35 8.81
CA PRO A 7 -2.63 5.40 8.82
C PRO A 7 -3.88 5.92 9.54
N GLU A 8 -3.72 6.90 10.42
CA GLU A 8 -4.80 7.58 11.18
C GLU A 8 -5.63 8.53 10.31
N VAL A 9 -5.08 9.01 9.19
CA VAL A 9 -5.83 9.81 8.23
C VAL A 9 -6.76 8.85 7.46
N LYS A 10 -8.08 9.00 7.64
CA LYS A 10 -9.10 8.20 6.94
C LYS A 10 -8.73 8.11 5.46
N GLY A 11 -8.63 6.88 4.96
CA GLY A 11 -8.06 6.53 3.66
C GLY A 11 -8.36 7.58 2.58
N PRO A 12 -7.32 8.28 2.08
CA PRO A 12 -7.55 9.37 1.13
C PRO A 12 -8.28 8.86 -0.10
N THR A 13 -9.24 9.64 -0.60
CA THR A 13 -9.87 9.34 -1.89
C THR A 13 -8.82 9.45 -2.99
N GLY A 14 -8.81 8.46 -3.87
CA GLY A 14 -7.91 8.42 -5.03
C GLY A 14 -8.69 8.12 -6.30
N ASN A 15 -8.03 8.27 -7.44
CA ASN A 15 -8.59 7.85 -8.72
C ASN A 15 -8.33 6.35 -8.92
N CYS A 16 -9.34 5.60 -9.32
CA CYS A 16 -9.21 4.19 -9.65
C CYS A 16 -8.14 4.02 -10.74
N LYS A 17 -7.11 3.21 -10.48
CA LYS A 17 -6.03 2.92 -11.43
C LYS A 17 -6.53 2.36 -12.77
N ALA A 18 -7.69 1.70 -12.78
CA ALA A 18 -8.25 1.08 -13.97
C ALA A 18 -9.20 1.99 -14.78
N CYS A 19 -10.10 2.72 -14.12
CA CYS A 19 -11.14 3.49 -14.80
C CYS A 19 -11.16 4.99 -14.48
N GLY A 20 -10.25 5.47 -13.64
CA GLY A 20 -10.14 6.88 -13.25
C GLY A 20 -11.20 7.39 -12.28
N SER A 21 -12.25 6.62 -11.98
CA SER A 21 -13.31 7.04 -11.04
C SER A 21 -12.76 7.30 -9.64
N VAL A 22 -13.20 8.38 -8.99
CA VAL A 22 -12.85 8.67 -7.59
C VAL A 22 -13.41 7.58 -6.67
N THR A 23 -12.57 6.98 -5.84
CA THR A 23 -12.95 5.88 -4.95
C THR A 23 -12.05 5.82 -3.71
N ARG A 24 -12.49 5.06 -2.71
CA ARG A 24 -11.73 4.67 -1.52
C ARG A 24 -11.87 3.17 -1.21
N SER A 25 -12.32 2.37 -2.18
CA SER A 25 -12.73 0.98 -1.95
C SER A 25 -11.55 0.07 -1.64
N HIS A 26 -10.59 -0.04 -2.57
CA HIS A 26 -9.42 -0.91 -2.40
C HIS A 26 -8.16 -0.06 -2.53
N ILE A 27 -7.42 0.11 -1.43
CA ILE A 27 -6.15 0.85 -1.41
C ILE A 27 -5.03 -0.11 -1.75
N LEU A 28 -4.36 0.11 -2.88
CA LEU A 28 -3.23 -0.68 -3.36
C LEU A 28 -1.91 -0.12 -2.82
N GLU A 29 -1.76 1.20 -2.78
CA GLU A 29 -0.62 1.90 -2.20
C GLU A 29 -1.13 3.05 -1.32
N LYS A 30 -0.56 3.18 -0.12
CA LYS A 30 -0.92 4.24 0.82
C LYS A 30 -0.34 5.57 0.37
N ALA A 31 -0.99 6.66 0.77
CA ALA A 31 -0.45 8.00 0.61
C ALA A 31 0.82 8.19 1.44
N THR A 32 1.75 8.97 0.90
CA THR A 32 3.00 9.38 1.56
C THR A 32 2.94 10.87 1.88
N TYR A 33 3.52 11.24 3.01
CA TYR A 33 3.57 12.60 3.50
C TYR A 33 5.00 12.99 3.83
N GLU A 34 5.36 14.23 3.59
CA GLU A 34 6.57 14.85 4.10
C GLU A 34 6.27 15.50 5.45
N GLU A 35 6.96 15.03 6.48
CA GLU A 35 6.97 15.61 7.82
C GLU A 35 8.08 16.68 7.89
N TYR A 36 7.68 17.88 8.33
CA TYR A 36 8.57 19.01 8.51
C TYR A 36 8.16 19.82 9.76
N GLU A 37 9.16 20.39 10.41
CA GLU A 37 9.01 21.22 11.60
C GLU A 37 8.84 22.68 11.17
N ILE A 38 7.88 23.37 11.76
CA ILE A 38 7.77 24.82 11.71
C ILE A 38 8.09 25.32 13.11
N VAL A 39 9.05 26.23 13.23
CA VAL A 39 9.29 26.97 14.46
C VAL A 39 8.34 28.16 14.45
N THR A 40 7.39 28.20 15.38
CA THR A 40 6.53 29.36 15.61
C THR A 40 7.05 30.08 16.85
N SER A 41 7.51 31.31 16.67
CA SER A 41 7.70 32.24 17.78
C SER A 41 6.39 33.00 17.99
N GLU A 42 5.87 33.00 19.21
CA GLU A 42 4.86 33.98 19.61
C GLU A 42 5.51 35.38 19.65
N GLU A 43 5.64 36.02 18.48
CA GLU A 43 5.98 37.45 18.46
C GLU A 43 4.68 38.20 18.77
N TYR A 44 4.41 38.39 20.07
CA TYR A 44 3.41 39.33 20.54
C TYR A 44 3.84 40.73 20.07
N GLU A 45 3.31 41.20 18.94
CA GLU A 45 3.29 42.63 18.60
C GLU A 45 2.34 43.35 19.57
N GLU A 46 2.76 43.54 20.83
CA GLU A 46 2.16 44.54 21.69
C GLU A 46 3.27 45.37 22.34
N TYR A 47 3.36 46.62 21.89
CA TYR A 47 4.18 47.68 22.46
C TYR A 47 4.15 47.66 23.99
N VAL A 48 5.25 47.26 24.65
CA VAL A 48 5.49 47.60 26.05
C VAL A 48 6.96 48.01 26.22
N ASP A 49 7.13 49.30 26.51
CA ASP A 49 8.38 49.95 26.85
C ASP A 49 8.70 49.62 28.32
N ASP A 50 9.20 48.41 28.61
CA ASP A 50 9.97 48.13 29.82
C ASP A 50 10.62 46.73 29.77
N PHE A 51 11.86 46.67 30.26
CA PHE A 51 12.74 45.52 30.33
C PHE A 51 12.11 44.26 30.97
N GLU A 52 12.03 43.17 30.22
CA GLU A 52 12.35 41.82 30.70
C GLU A 52 12.72 40.96 29.47
N GLU A 53 13.92 40.37 29.50
CA GLU A 53 14.45 39.47 28.46
C GLU A 53 13.72 38.12 28.58
N GLU A 54 12.42 38.12 28.32
CA GLU A 54 11.61 36.91 28.26
C GLU A 54 12.02 36.16 26.99
N THR A 55 12.85 35.14 27.17
CA THR A 55 13.25 34.21 26.11
C THR A 55 11.99 33.56 25.56
N GLY A 56 11.43 34.14 24.49
CA GLY A 56 10.25 33.60 23.82
C GLY A 56 10.45 32.11 23.55
N GLU A 57 9.54 31.30 24.08
CA GLU A 57 9.60 29.85 23.92
C GLU A 57 9.35 29.53 22.43
N GLU A 58 10.40 29.09 21.72
CA GLU A 58 10.26 28.57 20.36
C GLU A 58 9.38 27.31 20.39
N GLU A 59 8.13 27.41 19.93
CA GLU A 59 7.26 26.25 19.80
C GLU A 59 7.56 25.56 18.46
N ILE A 60 7.94 24.28 18.51
CA ILE A 60 8.17 23.46 17.31
C ILE A 60 6.88 22.71 16.96
N GLU A 61 6.20 23.13 15.89
CA GLU A 61 5.01 22.45 15.37
C GLU A 61 5.36 21.49 14.22
N LEU A 62 4.96 20.22 14.35
CA LEU A 62 5.10 19.23 13.27
C LEU A 62 3.96 19.35 12.25
N ARG A 63 4.30 19.70 11.02
CA ARG A 63 3.39 19.77 9.88
C ARG A 63 3.66 18.66 8.88
N TYR A 64 2.62 18.35 8.09
CA TYR A 64 2.65 17.27 7.11
C TYR A 64 2.15 17.77 5.77
N ARG A 65 2.92 17.53 4.71
CA ARG A 65 2.55 17.82 3.33
C ARG A 65 2.32 16.52 2.58
N LEU A 66 1.19 16.38 1.88
CA LEU A 66 0.96 15.22 1.01
C LEU A 66 1.97 15.23 -0.14
N LEU A 67 2.74 14.15 -0.28
CA LEU A 67 3.66 13.95 -1.40
C LEU A 67 2.97 13.14 -2.49
N ASP A 68 2.64 11.88 -2.20
CA ASP A 68 1.98 10.99 -3.14
C ASP A 68 0.56 10.68 -2.71
N ARG A 69 -0.36 10.75 -3.68
CA ARG A 69 -1.74 10.29 -3.51
C ARG A 69 -1.79 8.76 -3.44
N PRO A 70 -2.80 8.19 -2.76
CA PRO A 70 -2.92 6.75 -2.70
C PRO A 70 -3.27 6.18 -4.08
N THR A 71 -2.67 5.05 -4.42
CA THR A 71 -3.12 4.24 -5.57
C THR A 71 -4.29 3.39 -5.10
N VAL A 72 -5.44 3.56 -5.75
CA VAL A 72 -6.68 2.86 -5.37
C VAL A 72 -7.31 2.17 -6.57
N MET A 73 -8.16 1.18 -6.31
CA MET A 73 -9.00 0.52 -7.32
C MET A 73 -10.45 0.50 -6.82
N CYS A 74 -11.40 0.85 -7.70
CA CYS A 74 -12.81 0.80 -7.32
C CYS A 74 -13.28 -0.66 -7.29
N HIS A 75 -14.25 -0.95 -6.43
CA HIS A 75 -14.78 -2.32 -6.28
C HIS A 75 -15.26 -2.90 -7.63
N ARG A 76 -15.91 -2.07 -8.47
CA ARG A 76 -16.38 -2.47 -9.81
C ARG A 76 -15.28 -2.95 -10.75
N CYS A 77 -14.06 -2.42 -10.65
CA CYS A 77 -12.92 -2.87 -11.46
C CYS A 77 -12.15 -4.00 -10.77
N TRP A 78 -12.08 -3.97 -9.45
CA TRP A 78 -11.32 -4.94 -8.67
C TRP A 78 -11.91 -6.36 -8.76
N VAL A 79 -13.24 -6.48 -8.69
CA VAL A 79 -13.92 -7.79 -8.78
C VAL A 79 -13.62 -8.52 -10.09
N PRO A 80 -13.90 -7.95 -11.28
CA PRO A 80 -13.62 -8.64 -12.54
C PRO A 80 -12.11 -8.85 -12.75
N PHE A 81 -11.26 -7.95 -12.23
CA PHE A 81 -9.82 -8.15 -12.30
C PHE A 81 -9.37 -9.35 -11.45
N ARG A 82 -9.94 -9.53 -10.25
CA ARG A 82 -9.71 -10.71 -9.42
C ARG A 82 -10.19 -11.98 -10.11
N GLU A 83 -11.42 -11.98 -10.63
CA GLU A 83 -11.99 -13.13 -11.34
C GLU A 83 -11.09 -13.57 -12.50
N ALA A 84 -10.59 -12.62 -13.29
CA ALA A 84 -9.63 -12.92 -14.35
C ALA A 84 -8.31 -13.52 -13.82
N GLN A 85 -7.82 -13.09 -12.65
CA GLN A 85 -6.65 -13.72 -12.03
C GLN A 85 -6.96 -15.12 -11.47
N CYS A 86 -8.16 -15.37 -10.96
CA CYS A 86 -8.59 -16.71 -10.54
C CYS A 86 -8.64 -17.66 -11.74
N THR A 87 -9.27 -17.24 -12.85
CA THR A 87 -9.31 -18.04 -14.09
C THR A 87 -7.90 -18.32 -14.61
N HIS A 88 -7.04 -17.30 -14.68
CA HIS A 88 -5.65 -17.49 -15.10
C HIS A 88 -4.89 -18.48 -14.22
N LEU A 89 -5.13 -18.45 -12.90
CA LEU A 89 -4.53 -19.43 -11.99
C LEU A 89 -5.05 -20.83 -12.27
N GLU A 90 -6.36 -21.01 -12.42
CA GLU A 90 -6.99 -22.31 -12.70
C GLU A 90 -6.46 -22.93 -14.00
N GLU A 91 -6.29 -22.14 -15.06
CA GLU A 91 -5.78 -22.59 -16.36
C GLU A 91 -4.33 -23.12 -16.30
N HIS A 92 -3.52 -22.60 -15.38
CA HIS A 92 -2.10 -22.94 -15.26
C HIS A 92 -1.75 -23.71 -13.98
N LEU A 93 -2.73 -24.00 -13.13
CA LEU A 93 -2.48 -24.54 -11.80
C LEU A 93 -1.79 -25.91 -11.86
N GLU A 94 -2.31 -26.80 -12.69
CA GLU A 94 -1.79 -28.17 -12.82
C GLU A 94 -0.34 -28.15 -13.33
N GLU A 95 -0.08 -27.42 -14.43
CA GLU A 95 1.26 -27.22 -15.01
C GLU A 95 2.25 -26.67 -13.96
N TRP A 96 1.83 -25.65 -13.21
CA TRP A 96 2.69 -25.01 -12.20
C TRP A 96 2.91 -25.86 -10.96
N LEU A 97 1.99 -26.76 -10.62
CA LEU A 97 2.15 -27.70 -9.50
C LEU A 97 3.01 -28.91 -9.88
N GLU A 98 2.98 -29.36 -11.13
CA GLU A 98 3.81 -30.45 -11.62
C GLU A 98 5.29 -30.04 -11.73
N ALA A 99 5.55 -28.84 -12.27
CA ALA A 99 6.92 -28.33 -12.46
C ALA A 99 7.12 -26.92 -11.87
N PRO A 100 7.00 -26.74 -10.53
CA PRO A 100 7.03 -25.42 -9.90
C PRO A 100 8.36 -24.67 -10.11
N LEU A 101 9.48 -25.40 -10.19
CA LEU A 101 10.80 -24.79 -10.39
C LEU A 101 10.95 -24.20 -11.80
N GLU A 102 10.47 -24.91 -12.83
CA GLU A 102 10.52 -24.46 -14.23
C GLU A 102 9.68 -23.19 -14.44
N HIS A 103 8.57 -23.06 -13.70
CA HIS A 103 7.66 -21.94 -13.80
C HIS A 103 7.89 -20.84 -12.74
N THR A 104 8.96 -20.95 -11.93
CA THR A 104 9.24 -20.04 -10.80
C THR A 104 9.12 -18.55 -11.17
N PRO A 105 9.69 -18.05 -12.29
CA PRO A 105 9.56 -16.63 -12.63
C PRO A 105 8.11 -16.19 -12.85
N LYS A 106 7.32 -17.00 -13.57
CA LYS A 106 5.90 -16.72 -13.84
C LYS A 106 5.09 -16.73 -12.55
N ILE A 107 5.31 -17.74 -11.71
CA ILE A 107 4.62 -17.87 -10.44
C ILE A 107 4.96 -16.71 -9.50
N LYS A 108 6.23 -16.30 -9.40
CA LYS A 108 6.63 -15.14 -8.58
C LYS A 108 5.94 -13.86 -9.03
N VAL A 109 5.86 -13.60 -10.34
CA VAL A 109 5.14 -12.45 -10.89
C VAL A 109 3.64 -12.51 -10.55
N PHE A 110 3.02 -13.68 -10.71
CA PHE A 110 1.62 -13.89 -10.36
C PHE A 110 1.36 -13.65 -8.87
N LEU A 111 2.16 -14.26 -7.98
CA LEU A 111 2.02 -14.11 -6.53
C LEU A 111 2.27 -12.67 -6.06
N ALA A 112 3.22 -11.95 -6.67
CA ALA A 112 3.46 -10.54 -6.39
C ALA A 112 2.24 -9.69 -6.77
N ARG A 113 1.65 -9.94 -7.95
CA ARG A 113 0.42 -9.26 -8.39
C ARG A 113 -0.77 -9.60 -7.50
N TRP A 114 -0.92 -10.87 -7.11
CA TRP A 114 -1.98 -11.33 -6.21
C TRP A 114 -1.92 -10.61 -4.86
N LYS A 115 -0.73 -10.52 -4.27
CA LYS A 115 -0.48 -9.81 -3.02
C LYS A 115 -0.72 -8.31 -3.16
N TYR A 116 -0.25 -7.69 -4.23
CA TYR A 116 -0.41 -6.25 -4.47
C TYR A 116 -1.87 -5.80 -4.50
N HIS A 117 -2.78 -6.65 -4.99
CA HIS A 117 -4.22 -6.36 -5.02
C HIS A 117 -4.97 -6.85 -3.77
N CYS A 118 -4.26 -7.33 -2.75
CA CYS A 118 -4.80 -7.85 -1.50
C CYS A 118 -5.89 -8.92 -1.68
N PHE A 119 -5.76 -9.77 -2.70
CA PHE A 119 -6.76 -10.83 -2.96
C PHE A 119 -6.83 -11.88 -1.86
N ASP A 120 -5.79 -12.01 -1.02
CA ASP A 120 -5.74 -12.93 0.12
C ASP A 120 -6.78 -12.61 1.22
N GLU A 121 -7.32 -11.39 1.27
CA GLU A 121 -8.24 -10.93 2.34
C GLU A 121 -9.68 -11.43 2.18
N ILE A 122 -10.05 -11.97 1.00
CA ILE A 122 -11.40 -12.48 0.74
C ILE A 122 -11.37 -14.01 0.68
N ALA A 123 -12.35 -14.66 1.30
CA ALA A 123 -12.54 -16.10 1.19
C ALA A 123 -13.04 -16.44 -0.22
N ASP A 124 -12.16 -17.05 -1.03
CA ASP A 124 -12.46 -17.45 -2.41
C ASP A 124 -11.58 -18.65 -2.83
N LYS A 125 -12.02 -19.43 -3.82
CA LYS A 125 -11.33 -20.62 -4.34
C LYS A 125 -9.88 -20.32 -4.77
N GLY A 126 -9.63 -19.15 -5.34
CA GLY A 126 -8.28 -18.73 -5.74
C GLY A 126 -7.29 -18.67 -4.57
N LYS A 127 -7.76 -18.43 -3.34
CA LYS A 127 -6.91 -18.36 -2.14
C LYS A 127 -6.29 -19.71 -1.79
N ASP A 128 -7.06 -20.79 -1.91
CA ASP A 128 -6.56 -22.13 -1.62
C ASP A 128 -5.59 -22.60 -2.71
N ASN A 129 -5.88 -22.31 -3.99
CA ASN A 129 -4.96 -22.58 -5.09
C ASN A 129 -3.62 -21.82 -4.94
N VAL A 130 -3.67 -20.54 -4.55
CA VAL A 130 -2.46 -19.75 -4.23
C VAL A 130 -1.70 -20.34 -3.05
N ARG A 131 -2.40 -20.84 -2.02
CA ARG A 131 -1.75 -21.51 -0.88
C ARG A 131 -1.02 -22.78 -1.35
N SER A 132 -1.68 -23.63 -2.14
CA SER A 132 -1.07 -24.84 -2.71
C SER A 132 0.18 -24.50 -3.51
N LEU A 133 0.12 -23.47 -4.36
CA LEU A 133 1.25 -23.04 -5.18
C LEU A 133 2.43 -22.52 -4.34
N ARG A 134 2.16 -21.74 -3.29
CA ARG A 134 3.18 -21.28 -2.33
C ARG A 134 3.86 -22.46 -1.63
N THR A 135 3.08 -23.47 -1.22
CA THR A 135 3.60 -24.69 -0.60
C THR A 135 4.46 -25.50 -1.58
N ALA A 136 3.96 -25.75 -2.79
CA ALA A 136 4.67 -26.52 -3.82
C ALA A 136 6.04 -25.91 -4.17
N ILE A 137 6.12 -24.58 -4.34
CA ILE A 137 7.42 -23.91 -4.56
C ILE A 137 8.34 -24.11 -3.37
N LYS A 138 7.83 -23.95 -2.14
CA LYS A 138 8.66 -24.07 -0.94
C LYS A 138 9.24 -25.48 -0.81
N GLU A 139 8.41 -26.51 -1.01
CA GLU A 139 8.84 -27.91 -0.96
C GLU A 139 9.81 -28.24 -2.09
N ALA A 140 9.53 -27.79 -3.31
CA ALA A 140 10.43 -28.01 -4.43
C ALA A 140 11.79 -27.32 -4.23
N MET A 141 11.85 -26.16 -3.59
CA MET A 141 13.12 -25.50 -3.25
C MET A 141 13.90 -26.22 -2.14
N LEU A 142 13.21 -26.88 -1.19
CA LEU A 142 13.85 -27.62 -0.10
C LEU A 142 14.41 -28.99 -0.56
N ASN A 143 13.85 -29.57 -1.62
CA ASN A 143 14.27 -30.88 -2.14
C ASN A 143 15.39 -30.80 -3.19
N VAL A 144 15.93 -29.61 -3.46
CA VAL A 144 17.04 -29.37 -4.41
C VAL A 144 18.41 -29.32 -3.69
N GLU A 145 18.43 -29.45 -2.36
CA GLU A 145 19.64 -29.59 -1.53
C GLU A 145 20.03 -31.07 -1.34
#